data_AF-A0A4Q3TAN2-F1
#
_entry.id   AF-A0A4Q3TAN2-F1
#
_cell.length_a   1.000
_cell.length_b   1.000
_cell.length_c   1.000
_cell.angle_alpha   90.00
_cell.angle_beta   90.00
_cell.angle_gamma   90.00
#
_symmetry.space_group_name_H-M   'P 1'
#
loop_
_entity.id
_entity.type
_entity.pdbx_description
1 polymer ?
#
loop_
_entity_poly.entity_id
_entity_poly.type
_entity_poly.pdbx_seq_one_letter_code
_entity_poly.pdbx_strand_id
1 'polypeptide(L)' 'MLKYRLEVLYPGEVGAKVAAEVDRATEVMTTIRRLLAEHPGCERIKVYAGGGFIFAVDCRGDTVER' A
#
# COMPACT_ATOMS: atom_id res chain seq x y z
N MET A 1 -10.15 -3.49 16.89
CA MET A 1 -8.79 -3.80 16.42
C MET A 1 -8.45 -2.82 15.32
N LEU A 2 -7.23 -2.27 15.30
CA LEU A 2 -6.81 -1.31 14.28
C LEU A 2 -6.45 -2.09 13.01
N LYS A 3 -7.20 -1.89 11.93
CA LYS A 3 -6.89 -2.48 10.62
C LYS A 3 -5.93 -1.60 9.84
N TYR A 4 -5.07 -2.25 9.06
CA TYR A 4 -4.24 -1.63 8.04
C TYR A 4 -4.85 -1.85 6.68
N ARG A 5 -4.91 -0.82 5.86
CA ARG A 5 -5.40 -0.87 4.48
C ARG A 5 -4.28 -0.48 3.54
N LEU A 6 -4.06 -1.28 2.51
CA LEU A 6 -3.08 -1.04 1.47
C LEU A 6 -3.82 -0.79 0.16
N GLU A 7 -3.51 0.34 -0.47
CA GLU A 7 -4.12 0.74 -1.73
C GLU A 7 -3.03 0.86 -2.81
N VAL A 8 -3.28 0.26 -3.97
CA VAL A 8 -2.36 0.32 -5.12
C VAL A 8 -2.86 1.42 -6.05
N LEU A 9 -1.96 2.28 -6.49
CA LEU A 9 -2.22 3.32 -7.48
C LEU A 9 -1.46 2.98 -8.76
N TYR A 10 -2.13 3.16 -9.89
CA TYR A 10 -1.51 3.08 -11.21
C TYR A 10 -1.37 4.46 -11.86
N PRO A 11 -0.41 4.63 -12.79
CA PRO A 11 -0.24 5.87 -13.52
C PRO A 11 -1.54 6.35 -14.17
N GLY A 12 -1.95 7.58 -13.88
CA GLY A 12 -3.15 8.20 -14.43
C GLY A 12 -4.47 7.80 -13.74
N GLU A 13 -4.45 6.93 -12.72
CA GLU A 13 -5.64 6.68 -11.90
C GLU A 13 -5.87 7.84 -10.90
N VAL A 14 -7.09 8.36 -10.86
CA VAL A 14 -7.50 9.44 -9.94
C VAL A 14 -7.73 8.91 -8.52
N GLY A 15 -7.86 7.60 -8.35
CA GLY A 15 -8.13 6.96 -7.06
C GLY A 15 -7.38 5.65 -6.91
N ALA A 16 -6.91 5.40 -5.70
CA ALA A 16 -6.26 4.16 -5.34
C ALA A 16 -7.30 3.05 -5.16
N LYS A 17 -7.01 1.84 -5.67
CA LYS A 17 -7.85 0.67 -5.41
C LYS A 17 -7.37 -0.01 -4.14
N VAL A 18 -8.29 -0.30 -3.24
CA VAL A 18 -8.00 -1.14 -2.06
C VAL A 18 -7.55 -2.51 -2.57
N ALA A 19 -6.30 -2.86 -2.29
CA ALA A 19 -5.69 -4.09 -2.76
C ALA A 19 -5.56 -5.13 -1.63
N ALA A 20 -5.42 -4.68 -0.38
CA ALA A 20 -5.39 -5.57 0.78
C ALA A 20 -5.82 -4.87 2.07
N GLU A 21 -6.32 -5.66 3.01
CA GLU A 21 -6.46 -5.30 4.42
C GLU A 21 -5.72 -6.33 5.27
N VAL A 22 -5.01 -5.87 6.31
CA VAL A 22 -4.35 -6.74 7.30
C VAL A 22 -4.60 -6.24 8.71
N ASP A 23 -4.64 -7.14 9.68
CA ASP A 23 -4.94 -6.80 11.07
C ASP A 23 -3.69 -6.44 11.88
N ARG A 24 -2.48 -6.75 11.36
CA ARG A 24 -1.22 -6.57 12.10
C ARG A 24 -0.21 -5.73 11.32
N ALA A 25 0.48 -4.85 12.05
CA ALA A 25 1.58 -4.04 11.50
C ALA A 25 2.69 -4.91 10.88
N THR A 26 2.99 -6.05 11.50
CA THR A 26 4.02 -7.00 11.04
C THR A 26 3.69 -7.61 9.68
N GLU A 27 2.40 -7.65 9.29
CA GLU A 27 1.95 -8.20 8.02
C GLU A 27 1.99 -7.15 6.88
N VAL A 28 2.11 -5.86 7.21
CA VAL A 28 2.13 -4.76 6.22
C VAL A 28 3.31 -4.92 5.27
N MET A 29 4.53 -5.11 5.77
CA MET A 29 5.73 -5.21 4.92
C MET A 29 5.73 -6.45 4.02
N THR A 30 5.20 -7.58 4.52
CA THR A 30 5.03 -8.79 3.72
C THR A 30 3.96 -8.58 2.66
N THR A 31 2.87 -7.90 3.00
CA THR A 31 1.80 -7.55 2.05
C THR A 31 2.27 -6.59 0.97
N ILE A 32 3.07 -5.58 1.31
CA ILE A 32 3.69 -4.67 0.33
C ILE A 32 4.49 -5.48 -0.69
N ARG A 33 5.38 -6.38 -0.24
CA ARG A 33 6.19 -7.20 -1.16
C ARG A 33 5.34 -8.08 -2.07
N ARG A 34 4.26 -8.66 -1.52
CA ARG A 34 3.29 -9.43 -2.31
C ARG A 34 2.61 -8.55 -3.36
N LEU A 35 2.12 -7.38 -2.98
CA LEU A 35 1.45 -6.45 -3.88
C LEU A 35 2.39 -5.94 -4.98
N LEU A 36 3.66 -5.65 -4.67
CA LEU A 36 4.64 -5.26 -5.66
C LEU A 36 4.88 -6.36 -6.72
N ALA A 37 4.84 -7.63 -6.31
CA ALA A 37 4.95 -8.76 -7.24
C ALA A 37 3.66 -8.98 -8.06
N GLU A 38 2.49 -8.78 -7.46
CA GLU A 38 1.18 -8.97 -8.11
C GLU A 38 0.79 -7.81 -9.05
N HIS A 39 1.32 -6.62 -8.82
CA HIS A 39 0.95 -5.39 -9.54
C HIS A 39 2.17 -4.74 -10.25
N PRO A 40 2.76 -5.40 -11.26
CA PRO A 40 3.83 -4.79 -12.05
C PRO A 40 3.35 -3.51 -12.74
N GLY A 41 4.13 -2.44 -12.64
CA GLY A 41 3.78 -1.14 -13.22
C GLY A 41 2.83 -0.30 -12.36
N CYS A 42 2.67 -0.63 -11.08
CA CYS A 42 2.12 0.35 -10.14
C CYS A 42 2.93 1.66 -10.16
N GLU A 43 2.35 2.73 -9.65
CA GLU A 43 3.07 3.97 -9.36
C GLU A 43 3.51 4.02 -7.89
N ARG A 44 2.58 3.70 -6.99
CA ARG A 44 2.83 3.68 -5.55
C ARG A 44 1.80 2.83 -4.81
N ILE A 45 2.15 2.39 -3.60
CA ILE A 45 1.26 1.72 -2.65
C ILE A 45 1.12 2.62 -1.43
N LYS A 46 -0.12 3.02 -1.10
CA LYS A 46 -0.42 3.79 0.11
C LYS A 46 -0.84 2.88 1.25
N VAL A 47 -0.34 3.16 2.44
CA VAL A 47 -0.65 2.42 3.66
C VAL A 47 -1.42 3.32 4.61
N TYR A 48 -2.55 2.80 5.08
CA TYR A 48 -3.44 3.43 6.03
C TYR A 48 -3.56 2.56 7.28
N ALA A 49 -3.76 3.17 8.44
CA ALA A 49 -4.10 2.47 9.67
C ALA A 49 -5.22 3.21 10.41
N GLY A 50 -6.30 2.50 10.74
CA GLY A 50 -7.47 3.13 11.39
C GLY A 50 -8.10 4.27 10.56
N GLY A 51 -7.95 4.24 9.24
CA GLY A 51 -8.43 5.28 8.32
C GLY A 51 -7.49 6.47 8.12
N GLY A 52 -6.41 6.58 8.89
CA GLY A 52 -5.36 7.58 8.69
C GLY A 52 -4.28 7.09 7.75
N PHE A 53 -3.78 7.97 6.87
CA PHE A 53 -2.59 7.72 6.07
C PHE A 53 -1.36 7.60 6.98
N ILE A 54 -0.46 6.66 6.67
CA ILE A 54 0.77 6.44 7.43
C ILE A 54 2.01 6.67 6.56
N PHE A 55 2.07 6.05 5.38
CA PHE A 55 3.15 6.23 4.42
C PHE A 55 2.78 5.68 3.04
N ALA A 56 3.57 6.03 2.03
CA ALA A 56 3.52 5.43 0.71
C ALA A 56 4.89 4.91 0.28
N VAL A 57 4.89 3.82 -0.50
CA VAL A 57 6.08 3.29 -1.18
C VAL A 57 5.91 3.36 -2.68
N ASP A 58 6.99 3.58 -3.42
CA ASP A 58 7.00 3.39 -4.87
C ASP A 58 7.03 1.89 -5.23
N CYS A 59 7.08 1.62 -6.52
CA CYS A 59 7.07 0.24 -7.02
C CYS A 59 8.43 -0.47 -6.99
N ARG A 60 9.44 0.20 -6.44
CA ARG A 60 10.71 -0.40 -6.01
C ARG A 60 10.69 -0.77 -4.53
N GLY A 61 9.65 -0.34 -3.81
CA GLY A 61 9.51 -0.53 -2.36
C GLY A 61 10.14 0.58 -1.54
N ASP A 62 10.60 1.66 -2.18
CA ASP A 62 11.20 2.81 -1.50
C ASP A 62 10.11 3.71 -0.93
N THR A 63 10.28 4.20 0.29
CA THR A 63 9.31 5.13 0.89
C THR A 63 9.39 6.49 0.20
N VAL A 64 8.27 6.96 -0.34
CA VAL A 64 8.18 8.24 -1.06
C VAL A 64 7.38 9.31 -0.35
N GLU A 65 6.57 8.94 0.67
CA GLU A 65 5.71 9.85 1.41
C GLU A 65 5.45 9.30 2.83
N ARG A 66 5.35 10.18 3.84
CA ARG A 66 5.03 9.86 5.25
C ARG A 66 4.14 10.94 5.85
#